data_AF-A0AAJ6NSJ0-F1
#
_entry.id   AF-A0AAJ6NSJ0-F1
#
_cell.length_a   1.000
_cell.length_b   1.000
_cell.length_c   1.000
_cell.angle_alpha   90.00
_cell.angle_beta   90.00
_cell.angle_gamma   90.00
#
_symmetry.space_group_name_H-M   'P 1'
#
loop_
_entity.id
_entity.type
_entity.pdbx_description
1 polymer ?
#
loop_
_entity_poly.entity_id
_entity_poly.type
_entity_poly.pdbx_seq_one_letter_code
_entity_poly.pdbx_strand_id
1 'polypeptide(L)'
;MKKVQKNDPIFEQLFAQISPEIKDTFTGDQIKSIKMAFGSNNITSHPVELRVSVPTSELRFYLVFLAGLERRSLQRLRDEKSLHPLWTPSNIIFLIGFLIVLLASSYATFFFILSSVTSTFTPTSPYPTSIPWIDNQSECRHTNRTWRDGKCWDSEHSPMF
;
A
#
# COMPACT_ATOMS: atom_id res chain seq x y z
N MET A 1 -11.15 -45.64 -10.64
CA MET A 1 -11.99 -45.07 -11.72
C MET A 1 -12.95 -44.07 -11.10
N LYS A 2 -12.75 -42.75 -11.33
CA LYS A 2 -13.64 -41.71 -10.80
C LYS A 2 -14.94 -41.71 -11.59
N LYS A 3 -16.08 -41.89 -10.91
CA LYS A 3 -17.42 -41.71 -11.47
C LYS A 3 -17.50 -40.30 -12.05
N VAL A 4 -17.66 -40.20 -13.37
CA VAL A 4 -18.05 -38.94 -14.04
C VAL A 4 -19.43 -38.59 -13.50
N GLN A 5 -19.48 -37.67 -12.55
CA GLN A 5 -20.72 -37.26 -11.90
C GLN A 5 -21.63 -36.52 -12.88
N LYS A 6 -22.92 -36.70 -12.60
CA LYS A 6 -24.10 -36.14 -13.25
C LYS A 6 -23.98 -34.62 -13.31
N ASN A 7 -24.09 -34.10 -14.54
CA ASN A 7 -24.28 -32.70 -14.92
C ASN A 7 -23.26 -31.71 -14.32
N ASP A 8 -22.17 -31.49 -15.06
CA ASP A 8 -21.25 -30.38 -14.79
C ASP A 8 -21.92 -29.08 -15.26
N PRO A 9 -22.37 -28.19 -14.36
CA PRO A 9 -23.15 -27.02 -14.72
C PRO A 9 -22.37 -26.06 -15.64
N ILE A 10 -21.04 -26.05 -15.55
CA ILE A 10 -20.16 -25.23 -16.40
C ILE A 10 -20.15 -25.82 -17.82
N PHE A 11 -20.02 -27.14 -17.92
CA PHE A 11 -20.09 -27.83 -19.20
C PHE A 11 -21.45 -27.61 -19.87
N GLU A 12 -22.56 -27.76 -19.14
CA GLU A 12 -23.90 -27.54 -19.70
C GLU A 12 -24.11 -26.10 -20.18
N GLN A 13 -23.63 -25.10 -19.43
CA GLN A 13 -23.72 -23.70 -19.83
C GLN A 13 -22.92 -23.39 -21.10
N LEU A 14 -21.70 -23.93 -21.22
CA LEU A 14 -20.89 -23.79 -22.44
C LEU A 14 -21.53 -24.52 -23.63
N PHE A 15 -21.98 -25.75 -23.42
CA PHE A 15 -22.55 -26.59 -24.45
C PHE A 15 -23.95 -26.12 -24.91
N ALA A 16 -24.58 -25.21 -24.16
CA ALA A 16 -25.79 -24.48 -24.56
C ALA A 16 -25.51 -23.27 -25.46
N GLN A 17 -24.27 -22.75 -25.49
CA GLN A 17 -23.88 -21.64 -26.38
C GLN A 17 -23.54 -22.09 -27.80
N ILE A 18 -23.36 -23.40 -28.01
CA ILE A 18 -23.09 -23.99 -29.32
C ILE A 18 -24.41 -24.06 -30.09
N SER A 19 -24.40 -23.67 -31.37
CA SER A 19 -25.60 -23.75 -32.22
C SER A 19 -26.11 -25.20 -32.30
N PRO A 20 -27.44 -25.41 -32.36
CA PRO A 20 -28.02 -26.75 -32.38
C PRO A 20 -27.51 -27.57 -33.56
N GLU A 21 -27.36 -26.94 -34.73
CA GLU A 21 -26.83 -27.55 -35.96
C GLU A 21 -25.43 -28.13 -35.78
N ILE A 22 -24.54 -27.44 -35.04
CA ILE A 22 -23.17 -27.91 -34.77
C ILE A 22 -23.17 -28.93 -33.63
N LYS A 23 -24.03 -28.74 -32.64
CA LYS A 23 -24.15 -29.65 -31.49
C LYS A 23 -24.48 -31.07 -31.90
N ASP A 24 -25.34 -31.22 -32.92
CA ASP A 24 -25.74 -32.52 -33.47
C ASP A 24 -24.64 -33.20 -34.29
N THR A 25 -23.60 -32.46 -34.71
CA THR A 25 -22.44 -33.05 -35.40
C THR A 25 -21.44 -33.72 -34.46
N PHE A 26 -21.52 -33.47 -33.16
CA PHE A 26 -20.58 -34.04 -32.20
C PHE A 26 -20.86 -35.50 -31.89
N THR A 27 -19.83 -36.32 -32.00
CA THR A 27 -19.90 -37.72 -31.56
C THR A 27 -19.81 -37.83 -30.05
N GLY A 28 -20.33 -38.92 -29.48
CA GLY A 28 -20.24 -39.18 -28.04
C GLY A 28 -18.81 -39.15 -27.50
N ASP A 29 -17.83 -39.62 -28.28
CA ASP A 29 -16.41 -39.59 -27.91
C ASP A 29 -15.81 -38.19 -27.95
N GLN A 30 -16.25 -37.34 -28.87
CA GLN A 30 -15.88 -35.91 -28.89
C GLN A 30 -16.44 -35.20 -27.67
N ILE A 31 -17.73 -35.37 -27.37
CA ILE A 31 -18.39 -34.79 -26.19
C ILE A 31 -17.69 -35.24 -24.91
N LYS A 32 -17.34 -36.53 -24.82
CA LYS A 32 -16.59 -37.09 -23.68
C LYS A 32 -15.20 -36.49 -23.55
N SER A 33 -14.47 -36.32 -24.65
CA SER A 33 -13.12 -35.73 -24.66
C SER A 33 -13.15 -34.26 -24.25
N ILE A 34 -14.13 -33.50 -24.75
CA ILE A 34 -14.38 -32.11 -24.37
C ILE A 34 -14.69 -32.05 -22.87
N LYS A 35 -15.60 -32.89 -22.38
CA LYS A 35 -15.93 -32.96 -20.94
C LYS A 35 -14.72 -33.30 -20.07
N MET A 36 -13.82 -34.16 -20.53
CA MET A 36 -12.58 -34.48 -19.81
C MET A 36 -11.59 -33.32 -19.77
N ALA A 37 -11.47 -32.56 -20.87
CA ALA A 37 -10.63 -31.37 -20.93
C ALA A 37 -11.07 -30.31 -19.92
N PHE A 38 -12.39 -30.13 -19.72
CA PHE A 38 -12.95 -29.22 -18.71
C PHE A 38 -12.97 -29.81 -17.29
N GLY A 39 -13.20 -31.12 -17.15
CA GLY A 39 -13.20 -31.82 -15.86
C GLY A 39 -11.83 -31.90 -15.19
N SER A 40 -10.75 -31.61 -15.94
CA SER A 40 -9.40 -31.34 -15.42
C SER A 40 -9.31 -29.93 -14.83
N ASN A 41 -10.34 -29.49 -14.11
CA ASN A 41 -10.31 -28.26 -13.33
C ASN A 41 -9.19 -28.37 -12.30
N ASN A 42 -8.00 -27.95 -12.71
CA ASN A 42 -6.94 -27.56 -11.83
C ASN A 42 -7.56 -26.44 -11.00
N ILE A 43 -7.87 -26.73 -9.75
CA ILE A 43 -8.15 -25.72 -8.73
C ILE A 43 -6.88 -24.88 -8.65
N THR A 44 -6.77 -23.88 -9.52
CA THR A 44 -5.78 -22.82 -9.44
C THR A 44 -6.31 -21.87 -8.39
N SER A 45 -6.25 -22.33 -7.15
CA SER A 45 -6.47 -21.47 -5.99
C SER A 45 -5.28 -20.55 -5.91
N HIS A 46 -5.48 -19.27 -6.23
CA HIS A 46 -4.52 -18.24 -5.87
C HIS A 46 -4.77 -17.88 -4.40
N PRO A 47 -3.72 -17.84 -3.55
CA PRO A 47 -3.87 -17.41 -2.16
C PRO A 47 -4.45 -16.00 -2.04
N VAL A 48 -4.22 -15.15 -3.03
CA VAL A 48 -4.77 -13.80 -3.11
C VAL A 48 -5.52 -13.64 -4.42
N GLU A 49 -6.81 -13.39 -4.31
CA GLU A 49 -7.70 -13.03 -5.42
C GLU A 49 -8.60 -11.88 -4.98
N LEU A 50 -8.21 -10.65 -5.35
CA LEU A 50 -8.97 -9.44 -5.09
C LEU A 50 -9.52 -8.91 -6.40
N ARG A 51 -10.85 -8.77 -6.47
CA ARG A 51 -11.56 -8.20 -7.62
C ARG A 51 -12.44 -7.07 -7.12
N VAL A 52 -12.13 -5.84 -7.50
CA VAL A 52 -12.85 -4.65 -7.07
C VAL A 52 -13.41 -3.92 -8.27
N SER A 53 -14.71 -3.64 -8.22
CA SER A 53 -15.41 -2.79 -9.18
C SER A 53 -15.89 -1.56 -8.43
N VAL A 54 -15.49 -0.36 -8.85
CA VAL A 54 -15.96 0.89 -8.24
C VAL A 54 -17.18 1.39 -9.01
N PRO A 55 -18.38 1.41 -8.41
CA PRO A 55 -19.60 1.86 -9.08
C PRO A 55 -19.75 3.38 -8.98
N THR A 56 -18.90 4.13 -9.68
CA THR A 56 -19.03 5.58 -9.80
C THR A 56 -19.85 5.98 -11.04
N SER A 57 -20.58 7.09 -10.94
CA SER A 57 -21.62 7.52 -11.90
C SER A 57 -21.09 7.82 -13.31
N GLU A 58 -19.84 8.22 -13.46
CA GLU A 58 -19.25 8.59 -14.77
C GLU A 58 -18.07 7.70 -15.20
N LEU A 59 -17.41 7.02 -14.26
CA LEU A 59 -16.23 6.21 -14.51
C LEU A 59 -16.41 4.85 -13.84
N ARG A 60 -16.18 3.76 -14.58
CA ARG A 60 -16.22 2.39 -14.03
C ARG A 60 -14.81 1.84 -14.03
N PHE A 61 -14.22 1.72 -12.85
CA PHE A 61 -12.90 1.12 -12.69
C PHE A 61 -13.05 -0.33 -12.24
N TYR A 62 -12.34 -1.24 -12.93
CA TYR A 62 -12.23 -2.64 -12.55
C TYR A 62 -10.78 -2.96 -12.27
N LEU A 63 -10.51 -3.42 -11.06
CA LEU A 63 -9.18 -3.80 -10.60
C LEU A 63 -9.18 -5.27 -10.22
N VAL A 64 -8.22 -6.02 -10.77
CA VAL A 64 -7.95 -7.42 -10.42
C VAL A 64 -6.54 -7.52 -9.90
N PHE A 65 -6.39 -8.06 -8.71
CA PHE A 65 -5.11 -8.39 -8.12
C PHE A 65 -5.08 -9.88 -7.77
N LEU A 66 -4.21 -10.61 -8.46
CA LEU A 66 -3.99 -12.04 -8.29
C LEU A 66 -2.53 -12.26 -7.89
N ALA A 67 -2.31 -12.94 -6.78
CA ALA A 67 -0.97 -13.32 -6.34
C ALA A 67 -0.93 -14.75 -5.81
N GLY A 68 0.14 -15.47 -6.13
CA GLY A 68 0.32 -16.86 -5.74
C GLY A 68 1.59 -17.48 -6.31
N LEU A 69 1.80 -18.75 -5.98
CA LEU A 69 2.92 -19.53 -6.51
C LEU A 69 2.74 -19.73 -8.02
N GLU A 70 3.77 -19.40 -8.78
CA GLU A 70 3.79 -19.62 -10.23
C GLU A 70 4.01 -21.10 -10.53
N ARG A 71 2.99 -21.75 -11.12
CA ARG A 71 3.00 -23.19 -11.45
C ARG A 71 3.00 -23.44 -12.96
N ARG A 72 3.01 -22.39 -13.78
CA ARG A 72 2.99 -22.50 -15.25
C ARG A 72 4.33 -22.96 -15.80
N SER A 73 4.30 -23.62 -16.95
CA SER A 73 5.52 -24.01 -17.67
C SER A 73 6.28 -22.79 -18.18
N LEU A 74 7.61 -22.89 -18.28
CA LEU A 74 8.46 -21.81 -18.77
C LEU A 74 8.12 -21.36 -20.20
N GLN A 75 7.65 -22.29 -21.05
CA GLN A 75 7.24 -21.98 -22.41
C GLN A 75 6.01 -21.06 -22.42
N ARG A 76 4.98 -21.40 -21.62
CA ARG A 76 3.78 -20.56 -21.49
C ARG A 76 4.09 -19.17 -20.94
N LEU A 77 5.01 -19.07 -19.98
CA LEU A 77 5.43 -17.77 -19.42
C LEU A 77 6.15 -16.89 -20.45
N ARG A 78 6.94 -17.49 -21.36
CA ARG A 78 7.63 -16.75 -22.42
C ARG A 78 6.63 -16.20 -23.43
N ASP A 79 5.65 -17.01 -23.81
CA ASP A 79 4.60 -16.60 -24.74
C ASP A 79 3.70 -15.51 -24.12
N GLU A 80 3.37 -15.62 -22.84
CA GLU A 80 2.56 -14.61 -22.14
C GLU A 80 3.28 -13.27 -21.99
N LYS A 81 4.60 -13.28 -21.75
CA LYS A 81 5.40 -12.05 -21.66
C LYS A 81 5.44 -11.29 -23.00
N SER A 82 5.34 -11.97 -24.14
CA SER A 82 5.30 -11.32 -25.45
C SER A 82 3.94 -10.68 -25.72
N LEU A 83 2.86 -11.28 -25.22
CA LEU A 83 1.49 -10.77 -25.36
C LEU A 83 1.17 -9.63 -24.37
N HIS A 84 1.72 -9.69 -23.16
CA HIS A 84 1.45 -8.73 -22.09
C HIS A 84 2.75 -8.11 -21.54
N PRO A 85 3.41 -7.24 -22.31
CA PRO A 85 4.62 -6.58 -21.85
C PRO A 85 4.32 -5.65 -20.68
N LEU A 86 5.04 -5.81 -19.58
CA LEU A 86 4.94 -4.91 -18.43
C LEU A 86 5.49 -3.50 -18.74
N TRP A 87 6.40 -3.41 -19.71
CA TRP A 87 7.09 -2.18 -20.12
C TRP A 87 6.35 -1.41 -21.22
N THR A 88 5.03 -1.24 -21.09
CA THR A 88 4.31 -0.28 -21.94
C THR A 88 4.48 1.13 -21.38
N PRO A 89 4.46 2.18 -22.22
CA PRO A 89 4.54 3.57 -21.75
C PRO A 89 3.49 3.90 -20.69
N SER A 90 2.26 3.39 -20.85
CA SER A 90 1.17 3.58 -19.88
C SER A 90 1.50 2.96 -18.52
N ASN A 91 2.03 1.73 -18.50
CA ASN A 91 2.41 1.07 -17.26
C ASN A 91 3.58 1.80 -16.59
N ILE A 92 4.54 2.30 -17.37
CA ILE A 92 5.68 3.09 -16.84
C ILE A 92 5.18 4.38 -16.18
N ILE A 93 4.30 5.13 -16.85
CA ILE A 93 3.71 6.35 -16.29
C ILE A 93 2.95 6.03 -15.00
N PHE A 94 2.16 4.95 -15.00
CA PHE A 94 1.43 4.50 -13.81
C PHE A 94 2.37 4.16 -12.65
N LEU A 95 3.43 3.38 -12.91
CA LEU A 95 4.41 2.98 -11.90
C LEU A 95 5.18 4.18 -11.33
N ILE A 96 5.58 5.12 -12.19
CA ILE A 96 6.25 6.36 -11.76
C ILE A 96 5.31 7.20 -10.90
N GLY A 97 4.07 7.41 -11.34
CA GLY A 97 3.08 8.16 -10.56
C GLY A 97 2.82 7.51 -9.20
N PHE A 98 2.66 6.19 -9.16
CA PHE A 98 2.50 5.44 -7.93
C PHE A 98 3.70 5.59 -6.98
N LEU A 99 4.93 5.50 -7.51
CA LEU A 99 6.15 5.68 -6.73
C LEU A 99 6.26 7.10 -6.15
N ILE A 100 5.94 8.12 -6.94
CA ILE A 100 5.94 9.52 -6.50
C ILE A 100 4.98 9.71 -5.32
N VAL A 101 3.76 9.17 -5.40
CA VAL A 101 2.77 9.26 -4.31
C VAL A 101 3.27 8.57 -3.05
N LEU A 102 3.89 7.40 -3.16
CA LEU A 102 4.49 6.69 -2.01
C LEU A 102 5.65 7.49 -1.38
N LEU A 103 6.52 8.07 -2.20
CA LEU A 103 7.64 8.88 -1.70
C LEU A 103 7.14 10.18 -1.05
N ALA A 104 6.17 10.85 -1.66
CA ALA A 104 5.59 12.07 -1.10
C ALA A 104 4.88 11.81 0.24
N SER A 105 4.10 10.73 0.33
CA SER A 105 3.40 10.36 1.57
C SER A 105 4.39 9.95 2.67
N SER A 106 5.38 9.11 2.37
CA SER A 106 6.42 8.74 3.33
C SER A 106 7.22 9.95 3.82
N TYR A 107 7.63 10.84 2.92
CA TYR A 107 8.29 12.11 3.26
C TYR A 107 7.41 12.96 4.19
N ALA A 108 6.15 13.18 3.83
CA ALA A 108 5.23 13.95 4.66
C ALA A 108 5.11 13.35 6.07
N THR A 109 4.88 12.04 6.18
CA THR A 109 4.77 11.37 7.48
C THR A 109 6.06 11.48 8.31
N PHE A 110 7.22 11.35 7.68
CA PHE A 110 8.51 11.52 8.34
C PHE A 110 8.68 12.94 8.89
N PHE A 111 8.34 13.95 8.09
CA PHE A 111 8.41 15.36 8.53
C PHE A 111 7.48 15.64 9.71
N PHE A 112 6.25 15.14 9.68
CA PHE A 112 5.32 15.27 10.80
C PHE A 112 5.84 14.62 12.08
N ILE A 113 6.39 13.40 11.98
CA ILE A 113 6.98 12.70 13.13
C ILE A 113 8.19 13.47 13.66
N LEU A 114 9.11 13.88 12.79
CA LEU A 114 10.31 14.62 13.17
C LEU A 114 9.96 15.92 13.89
N SER A 115 9.01 16.70 13.38
CA SER A 115 8.53 17.93 14.01
C SER A 115 7.92 17.68 15.39
N SER A 116 7.24 16.55 15.57
CA SER A 116 6.63 16.18 16.85
C SER A 116 7.72 15.83 17.88
N VAL A 117 8.75 15.09 17.44
CA VAL A 117 9.88 14.70 18.30
C VAL A 117 10.72 15.93 18.68
N THR A 118 11.08 16.80 17.74
CA THR A 118 11.86 18.01 18.06
C THR A 118 11.14 18.93 19.05
N SER A 119 9.81 19.01 18.99
CA SER A 119 9.00 19.78 19.94
C SER A 119 9.06 19.22 21.36
N THR A 120 9.29 17.92 21.55
CA THR A 120 9.47 17.31 22.89
C THR A 120 10.87 17.52 23.47
N PHE A 121 11.87 17.78 22.62
CA PHE A 121 13.28 17.91 23.03
C PHE A 121 13.79 19.35 23.01
N THR A 122 12.92 20.36 22.87
CA THR A 122 13.36 21.75 23.04
C THR A 122 13.83 21.95 24.48
N PRO A 123 15.11 22.26 24.71
CA PRO A 123 15.59 22.57 26.06
C PRO A 123 14.77 23.74 26.59
N THR A 124 14.22 23.59 27.80
CA THR A 124 13.58 24.70 28.51
C THR A 124 14.57 25.86 28.56
N SER A 125 14.22 26.98 27.92
CA SER A 125 14.97 28.22 28.06
C SER A 125 14.98 28.61 29.54
N PRO A 126 16.13 28.98 30.11
CA PRO A 126 16.17 29.43 31.49
C PRO A 126 15.32 30.70 31.69
N TYR A 127 14.65 30.79 32.83
CA TYR A 127 13.77 31.91 33.17
C TYR A 127 14.52 32.89 34.06
N PRO A 128 14.54 34.18 33.70
CA PRO A 128 15.25 35.16 34.49
C PRO A 128 14.52 35.41 35.82
N THR A 129 15.23 35.30 36.94
CA THR A 129 14.67 35.53 38.29
C THR A 129 15.47 36.59 39.03
N SER A 130 14.79 37.43 39.82
CA SER A 130 15.45 38.45 40.63
C SER A 130 15.91 37.89 41.97
N ILE A 131 17.17 38.11 42.35
CA ILE A 131 17.76 37.67 43.61
C ILE A 131 17.39 38.63 44.74
N PRO A 132 16.62 38.22 45.76
CA PRO A 132 16.12 39.13 46.80
C PRO A 132 17.19 39.68 47.75
N TRP A 133 18.32 38.97 47.92
CA TRP A 133 19.34 39.30 48.92
C TRP A 133 20.54 40.08 48.36
N ILE A 134 20.59 40.35 47.05
CA ILE A 134 21.63 41.20 46.43
C ILE A 134 20.97 42.51 45.99
N ASP A 135 21.13 43.54 46.81
CA ASP A 135 20.56 44.88 46.61
C ASP A 135 21.60 45.89 46.09
N ASN A 136 22.82 45.43 45.80
CA ASN A 136 23.90 46.26 45.29
C ASN A 136 24.35 45.85 43.87
N GLN A 137 24.43 46.84 42.98
CA GLN A 137 24.90 46.69 41.61
C GLN A 137 26.34 46.15 41.51
N SER A 138 27.25 46.60 42.38
CA SER A 138 28.65 46.16 42.33
C SER A 138 28.78 44.68 42.66
N GLU A 139 28.05 44.22 43.68
CA GLU A 139 28.02 42.83 44.11
C GLU A 139 27.37 41.93 43.05
N CYS A 140 26.24 42.36 42.49
CA CYS A 140 25.58 41.65 41.39
C CYS A 140 26.53 41.43 40.19
N ARG A 141 27.22 42.48 39.76
CA ARG A 141 28.16 42.41 38.63
C ARG A 141 29.40 41.58 38.94
N HIS A 142 29.88 41.58 40.18
CA HIS A 142 30.99 40.73 40.61
C HIS A 142 30.65 39.24 40.51
N THR A 143 29.37 38.87 40.58
CA THR A 143 28.89 37.50 40.39
C THR A 143 28.56 37.14 38.93
N ASN A 144 28.96 37.99 37.97
CA ASN A 144 28.68 37.81 36.53
C ASN A 144 27.18 37.76 36.18
N ARG A 145 26.35 38.45 36.99
CA ARG A 145 24.89 38.55 36.83
C ARG A 145 24.48 39.91 36.25
N THR A 146 23.22 40.00 35.81
CA THR A 146 22.70 41.22 35.17
C THR A 146 21.96 42.10 36.15
N TRP A 147 22.33 43.39 36.23
CA TRP A 147 21.62 44.38 37.03
C TRP A 147 20.60 45.13 36.17
N ARG A 148 19.31 45.09 36.53
CA ARG A 148 18.22 45.74 35.80
C ARG A 148 17.11 46.15 36.76
N ASP A 149 16.57 47.37 36.59
CA ASP A 149 15.44 47.90 37.38
C ASP A 149 15.67 47.89 38.90
N GLY A 150 16.91 48.15 39.33
CA GLY A 150 17.28 48.15 40.74
C GLY A 150 17.33 46.77 41.39
N LYS A 151 17.35 45.69 40.59
CA LYS A 151 17.44 44.31 41.05
C LYS A 151 18.55 43.54 40.33
N CYS A 152 19.10 42.53 41.00
CA CYS A 152 20.02 41.57 40.40
C CYS A 152 19.24 40.40 39.78
N TRP A 153 19.54 40.05 38.53
CA TRP A 153 18.88 38.99 37.76
C TRP A 153 19.87 37.91 37.35
N ASP A 154 19.50 36.65 37.58
CA ASP A 154 20.16 35.46 37.03
C ASP A 154 19.26 34.78 35.99
N SER A 155 19.79 33.77 35.29
CA SER A 155 19.08 32.99 34.27
C SER A 155 19.52 31.54 34.34
N GLU A 156 19.61 31.02 35.56
CA GLU A 156 20.03 29.64 35.84
C GLU A 156 18.86 28.76 36.25
N HIS A 157 17.66 29.34 36.42
CA HIS A 157 16.48 28.64 36.90
C HIS A 157 15.64 28.06 35.75
N SER A 158 15.30 26.78 35.90
CA SER A 158 14.33 26.09 35.05
C SER A 158 12.92 26.40 35.58
N PRO A 159 11.89 26.59 34.74
CA PRO A 159 10.53 26.80 35.22
C PRO A 159 9.93 25.52 35.85
N MET A 160 10.64 24.39 35.70
CA MET A 160 10.21 23.07 36.15
C MET A 160 10.75 22.69 37.54
N PHE A 161 11.66 23.48 38.14
CA PHE A 161 12.21 23.25 39.48
C PHE A 161 12.70 24.55 40.14
#